data_AF-A0A7Y8A289-F1
#
_entry.id   AF-A0A7Y8A289-F1
#
_cell.length_a   1.000
_cell.length_b   1.000
_cell.length_c   1.000
_cell.angle_alpha   90.00
_cell.angle_beta   90.00
_cell.angle_gamma   90.00
#
_symmetry.space_group_name_H-M   'P 1'
#
loop_
_entity.id
_entity.type
_entity.pdbx_description
1 polymer ?
#
loop_
_entity_poly.entity_id
_entity_poly.type
_entity_poly.pdbx_seq_one_letter_code
_entity_poly.pdbx_strand_id
1 'polypeptide(L)'
;MAALAYLLNLGFSAKLSGKRVRVSPASKLNDQVRAYIKNHRLELLAELASNDGIERRCHWRVMRDGKPLCTMIGEPMTRAEALNTALWRWPDADLA
;
A
#
# COMPACT_ATOMS: atom_id res chain seq x y z
N MET A 1 -11.61 6.57 10.83
CA MET A 1 -10.61 7.01 9.84
C MET A 1 -10.74 8.50 9.67
N ALA A 2 -9.76 9.28 10.10
CA ALA A 2 -9.87 10.74 10.20
C ALA A 2 -8.52 11.46 10.12
N ALA A 3 -7.39 10.78 10.35
CA ALA A 3 -6.10 11.44 10.48
C ALA A 3 -5.58 11.97 9.14
N LEU A 4 -5.73 11.22 8.05
CA LEU A 4 -5.41 11.72 6.72
C LEU A 4 -6.37 12.82 6.27
N ALA A 5 -7.66 12.69 6.56
CA ALA A 5 -8.66 13.70 6.22
C ALA A 5 -8.36 15.04 6.90
N TYR A 6 -7.90 15.03 8.15
CA TYR A 6 -7.46 16.23 8.85
C TYR A 6 -6.30 16.93 8.13
N LEU A 7 -5.26 16.17 7.74
CA LEU A 7 -4.14 16.73 6.97
C LEU A 7 -4.57 17.27 5.61
N LEU A 8 -5.45 16.55 4.90
CA LEU A 8 -6.02 16.98 3.61
C LEU A 8 -6.80 18.30 3.74
N ASN A 9 -7.63 18.44 4.77
CA ASN A 9 -8.41 19.65 5.02
C ASN A 9 -7.53 20.87 5.33
N LEU A 10 -6.37 20.66 5.94
CA LEU A 10 -5.35 21.69 6.14
C LEU A 10 -4.53 21.99 4.86
N GLY A 11 -4.81 21.29 3.77
CA GLY A 11 -4.13 21.44 2.48
C GLY A 11 -2.77 20.75 2.44
N PHE A 12 -2.58 19.70 3.23
CA PHE A 12 -1.43 18.80 3.12
C PHE A 12 -1.77 17.55 2.31
N SER A 13 -0.76 17.04 1.62
CA SER A 13 -0.71 15.70 1.07
C SER A 13 0.22 14.86 1.92
N ALA A 14 -0.17 13.62 2.19
CA ALA A 14 0.65 12.65 2.92
C ALA A 14 0.82 11.39 2.07
N LYS A 15 2.02 10.82 2.07
CA LYS A 15 2.31 9.55 1.40
C LYS A 15 3.24 8.68 2.22
N LEU A 16 3.13 7.37 2.02
CA LEU A 16 4.07 6.41 2.58
C LEU A 16 5.40 6.48 1.82
N SER A 17 6.52 6.57 2.53
CA SER A 17 7.87 6.47 1.96
C SER A 17 8.64 5.47 2.82
N GLY A 18 8.63 4.20 2.39
CA GLY A 18 9.05 3.09 3.23
C GLY A 18 8.23 3.04 4.52
N LYS A 19 8.90 3.10 5.68
CA LYS A 19 8.27 3.08 7.02
C LYS A 19 7.97 4.47 7.59
N ARG A 20 7.96 5.52 6.75
CA ARG A 20 7.80 6.92 7.16
C ARG A 20 6.62 7.57 6.44
N VAL A 21 5.92 8.43 7.17
CA VAL A 21 4.90 9.34 6.60
C VAL A 21 5.63 10.59 6.10
N ARG A 22 5.56 10.85 4.79
CA ARG A 22 6.06 12.09 4.18
C ARG A 22 4.89 13.02 3.95
N VAL A 23 4.98 14.25 4.46
CA VAL A 23 3.93 15.27 4.36
C VAL A 23 4.44 16.45 3.54
N SER A 24 3.60 16.98 2.64
CA SER A 24 3.87 18.13 1.78
C SER A 24 2.66 19.06 1.69
N PRO A 25 2.82 20.37 1.48
CA PRO A 25 4.08 21.10 1.34
C PRO A 25 4.73 21.42 2.70
N ALA A 26 6.06 21.39 2.75
CA ALA A 26 6.81 21.68 3.98
C ALA A 26 6.64 23.14 4.45
N SER A 27 6.31 24.06 3.54
CA SER A 27 6.10 25.49 3.83
C SER A 27 4.92 25.76 4.77
N LYS A 28 3.92 24.87 4.82
CA LYS A 28 2.76 24.99 5.72
C LYS A 28 2.98 24.34 7.09
N LEU A 29 4.11 23.65 7.28
CA LEU A 29 4.33 22.79 8.44
C LEU A 29 4.68 23.61 9.70
N ASN A 30 3.73 23.69 10.64
CA ASN A 30 3.91 24.33 11.95
C ASN A 30 4.04 23.30 13.09
N ASP A 31 4.33 23.77 14.31
CA ASP A 31 4.56 22.90 15.47
C ASP A 31 3.33 22.10 15.90
N GLN A 32 2.14 22.66 15.75
CA GLN A 32 0.89 21.95 16.04
C GLN A 32 0.68 20.77 15.09
N VAL A 33 0.90 20.97 13.79
CA VAL A 33 0.81 19.89 12.79
C VAL A 33 1.90 18.84 13.02
N ARG A 34 3.11 19.24 13.41
CA ARG A 34 4.18 18.30 13.78
C ARG A 34 3.80 17.45 15.00
N ALA A 35 3.24 18.07 16.04
CA ALA A 35 2.75 17.37 17.22
C ALA A 35 1.61 16.40 16.87
N TYR A 36 0.67 16.83 16.03
CA TYR A 36 -0.41 16.00 15.53
C TYR A 36 0.12 14.76 14.78
N ILE A 37 1.02 14.95 13.81
CA ILE A 37 1.62 13.84 13.05
C ILE A 37 2.35 12.86 13.97
N LYS A 38 3.04 13.37 15.00
CA LYS A 38 3.75 12.53 15.98
C LYS A 38 2.78 11.69 16.81
N ASN A 39 1.68 12.29 17.29
CA ASN A 39 0.69 11.62 18.13
C ASN A 39 -0.15 10.61 17.34
N HIS A 40 -0.46 10.90 16.07
CA HIS A 40 -1.29 10.05 15.19
C HIS A 40 -0.46 9.21 14.20
N ARG A 41 0.84 8.99 14.47
CA ARG A 41 1.74 8.35 13.50
C ARG A 41 1.26 6.96 13.07
N LEU A 42 0.81 6.13 14.01
CA LEU A 42 0.36 4.76 13.69
C LEU A 42 -0.92 4.75 12.87
N GLU A 43 -1.86 5.63 13.19
CA GLU A 43 -3.10 5.81 12.44
C GLU A 43 -2.82 6.29 11.01
N LEU A 44 -1.94 7.28 10.85
CA LEU A 44 -1.52 7.77 9.53
C LEU A 44 -0.85 6.67 8.71
N LEU A 45 0.01 5.86 9.32
CA LEU A 45 0.65 4.73 8.62
C LEU A 45 -0.39 3.68 8.20
N ALA A 46 -1.34 3.33 9.07
CA ALA A 46 -2.38 2.37 8.77
C ALA A 46 -3.30 2.88 7.65
N GLU A 47 -3.82 4.11 7.77
CA GLU A 47 -4.69 4.71 6.75
C GLU A 47 -3.97 4.85 5.39
N LEU A 48 -2.68 5.22 5.39
CA LEU A 48 -1.88 5.28 4.15
C LEU A 48 -1.60 3.91 3.54
N ALA A 49 -1.42 2.88 4.36
CA ALA A 49 -1.22 1.52 3.88
C ALA A 49 -2.53 0.93 3.30
N SER A 50 -3.67 1.24 3.90
CA SER A 50 -4.98 0.85 3.38
C SER A 50 -5.33 1.56 2.08
N ASN A 51 -4.88 2.79 1.89
CA ASN A 51 -5.15 3.63 0.71
C ASN A 51 -3.94 3.76 -0.22
N ASP A 52 -3.06 2.75 -0.26
CA ASP A 52 -1.85 2.77 -1.08
C ASP A 52 -2.11 2.72 -2.60
N GLY A 53 -3.38 2.54 -3.01
CA GLY A 53 -3.78 2.43 -4.41
C GLY A 53 -3.33 1.12 -5.06
N ILE A 54 -2.79 0.17 -4.27
CA ILE A 54 -2.33 -1.11 -4.75
C ILE A 54 -3.50 -2.10 -4.70
N GLU A 55 -3.89 -2.58 -5.87
CA GLU A 55 -4.94 -3.56 -5.99
C GLU A 55 -4.56 -4.86 -5.26
N ARG A 56 -5.49 -5.33 -4.41
CA ARG A 56 -5.41 -6.63 -3.75
C ARG A 56 -6.55 -7.50 -4.26
N ARG A 57 -6.23 -8.70 -4.70
CA ARG A 57 -7.22 -9.69 -5.16
C ARG A 57 -7.12 -10.94 -4.30
N CYS A 58 -8.26 -11.58 -4.08
CA CYS A 58 -8.31 -12.90 -3.45
C CYS A 58 -7.98 -14.03 -4.44
N HIS A 59 -7.81 -13.71 -5.73
CA HIS A 59 -7.43 -14.68 -6.73
C HIS A 59 -6.48 -14.09 -7.77
N TRP A 60 -5.55 -14.91 -8.25
CA TRP A 60 -4.57 -14.57 -9.29
C TRP A 60 -4.43 -15.73 -10.27
N ARG A 61 -4.43 -15.46 -11.57
CA ARG A 61 -4.24 -16.50 -12.58
C ARG A 61 -2.74 -16.67 -12.84
N VAL A 62 -2.23 -17.85 -12.50
CA VAL A 62 -0.82 -18.21 -12.72
C VAL A 62 -0.65 -18.63 -14.17
N MET A 63 0.31 -18.01 -14.84
CA MET A 63 0.70 -18.26 -16.22
C MET A 63 2.09 -18.87 -16.24
N ARG A 64 2.33 -19.82 -17.15
CA ARG A 64 3.66 -20.40 -17.40
C ARG A 64 3.80 -20.63 -18.90
N ASP A 65 4.91 -20.17 -19.49
CA ASP A 65 5.13 -20.20 -20.94
C ASP A 65 3.95 -19.63 -21.75
N GLY A 66 3.33 -18.55 -21.24
CA GLY A 66 2.17 -17.91 -21.85
C GLY A 66 0.85 -18.69 -21.76
N LYS A 67 0.83 -19.84 -21.07
CA LYS A 67 -0.36 -20.68 -20.89
C LYS A 67 -0.89 -20.60 -19.45
N PRO A 68 -2.21 -20.62 -19.23
CA PRO A 68 -2.77 -20.67 -17.88
C PRO A 68 -2.44 -22.01 -17.23
N LEU A 69 -1.78 -21.96 -16.07
CA LEU A 69 -1.41 -23.13 -15.29
C LEU A 69 -2.48 -23.46 -14.25
N CYS A 70 -2.84 -22.49 -13.42
CA CYS A 70 -3.86 -22.61 -12.39
C CYS A 70 -4.35 -21.24 -11.90
N THR A 71 -5.39 -21.22 -11.07
CA THR A 71 -5.82 -20.03 -10.34
C THR A 71 -5.45 -20.19 -8.87
N MET A 72 -4.63 -19.28 -8.36
CA MET A 72 -4.34 -19.20 -6.93
C MET A 72 -5.50 -18.48 -6.23
N ILE A 73 -5.95 -19.01 -5.10
CA ILE A 73 -7.03 -18.43 -4.27
C ILE A 73 -6.49 -18.30 -2.84
N GLY A 74 -6.72 -17.15 -2.19
CA GLY A 74 -6.24 -16.89 -0.83
C GLY A 74 -6.75 -15.55 -0.28
N GLU A 75 -6.11 -15.09 0.80
CA GLU A 75 -6.36 -13.76 1.37
C GLU A 75 -6.06 -12.65 0.34
N PRO A 76 -6.67 -11.46 0.46
CA PRO A 76 -6.39 -10.33 -0.42
C PRO A 76 -4.90 -10.00 -0.42
N MET A 77 -4.24 -10.21 -1.56
CA MET A 77 -2.81 -9.95 -1.72
C MET A 77 -2.55 -9.15 -2.98
N THR A 78 -1.47 -8.37 -2.95
CA THR A 78 -0.98 -7.59 -4.08
C THR A 78 -0.42 -8.52 -5.17
N ARG A 79 -0.34 -8.02 -6.41
CA ARG A 79 0.28 -8.77 -7.52
C ARG A 79 1.71 -9.23 -7.18
N ALA A 80 2.47 -8.39 -6.47
CA ALA A 80 3.85 -8.70 -6.11
C ALA A 80 3.95 -9.84 -5.08
N GLU A 81 3.11 -9.82 -4.04
CA GLU A 81 3.03 -10.91 -3.06
C GLU A 81 2.57 -12.21 -3.69
N ALA A 82 1.57 -12.12 -4.58
CA ALA A 82 1.08 -13.26 -5.34
C ALA A 82 2.17 -13.85 -6.25
N LEU A 83 2.92 -12.99 -6.95
CA LEU A 83 4.00 -13.43 -7.83
C LEU A 83 5.12 -14.10 -7.02
N ASN A 84 5.53 -13.51 -5.90
CA ASN A 84 6.52 -14.12 -5.00
C ASN A 84 6.06 -15.51 -4.51
N THR A 85 4.77 -15.67 -4.23
CA THR A 85 4.19 -16.96 -3.84
C THR A 85 4.21 -17.98 -4.99
N ALA A 86 3.87 -17.55 -6.21
CA ALA A 86 3.91 -18.39 -7.41
C ALA A 86 5.35 -18.83 -7.74
N LEU A 87 6.31 -17.91 -7.64
CA LEU A 87 7.73 -18.15 -7.94
C LEU A 87 8.37 -19.19 -7.01
N TRP A 88 7.87 -19.36 -5.78
CA TRP A 88 8.32 -20.43 -4.89
C TRP A 88 8.02 -21.84 -5.45
N ARG A 89 6.92 -21.99 -6.21
CA ARG A 89 6.53 -23.27 -6.82
C ARG A 89 7.03 -23.41 -8.26
N TRP A 90 7.01 -22.30 -9.00
CA TRP A 90 7.32 -22.24 -10.43
C TRP A 90 8.18 -21.01 -10.71
N PRO A 91 9.52 -21.17 -10.79
CA PRO A 91 10.46 -20.04 -10.92
C PRO A 91 10.29 -19.17 -12.18
N ASP A 92 9.56 -19.68 -13.17
CA ASP A 92 9.28 -19.09 -14.47
C ASP A 92 7.81 -18.65 -14.63
N ALA A 93 7.04 -18.63 -13.53
CA ALA A 93 5.65 -18.21 -13.56
C ALA A 93 5.47 -16.68 -13.62
N ASP A 94 4.35 -16.26 -14.21
CA ASP A 94 3.84 -14.89 -14.17
C ASP A 94 2.35 -14.87 -13.78
N LEU A 95 1.78 -13.69 -13.57
CA LEU A 95 0.38 -13.49 -13.19
C LEU A 95 -0.39 -12.64 -14.21
N ALA A 96 -1.60 -13.11 -14.53
CA ALA A 96 -2.63 -12.37 -15.27
C ALA A 96 -3.79 -11.91 -14.36
#